data_AF-A0A2W4TW75-F1
#
_entry.id   AF-A0A2W4TW75-F1
#
_cell.length_a   1.000
_cell.length_b   1.000
_cell.length_c   1.000
_cell.angle_alpha   90.00
_cell.angle_beta   90.00
_cell.angle_gamma   90.00
#
_symmetry.space_group_name_H-M   'P 1'
#
loop_
_entity.id
_entity.type
_entity.pdbx_description
1 polymer ?
#
loop_
_entity_poly.entity_id
_entity_poly.type
_entity_poly.pdbx_seq_one_letter_code
_entity_poly.pdbx_strand_id
1 'polypeptide(L)' 'MGIVIAFPTKQVLDDELAVKLWELVMAGEIGSPEYRRLDAEINRRKAMVMPRREASGGRPRG' A
#
# COMPACT_ATOMS: atom_id res chain seq x y z
N MET A 1 24.40 -6.72 20.06
CA MET A 1 23.58 -7.51 19.10
C MET A 1 22.81 -6.52 18.27
N GLY A 2 23.25 -6.25 17.04
CA GLY A 2 22.71 -5.19 16.19
C GLY A 2 21.38 -5.61 15.55
N ILE A 3 20.35 -4.79 15.72
CA ILE A 3 19.04 -5.01 15.14
C ILE A 3 19.16 -4.75 13.63
N VAL A 4 19.12 -5.80 12.82
CA VAL A 4 19.04 -5.65 11.37
C VAL A 4 17.64 -5.16 11.03
N ILE A 5 17.51 -3.86 10.75
CA ILE A 5 16.27 -3.29 10.21
C ILE A 5 16.19 -3.74 8.76
N ALA A 6 15.29 -4.68 8.47
CA ALA A 6 15.01 -5.05 7.09
C ALA A 6 14.53 -3.80 6.34
N PHE A 7 15.27 -3.40 5.31
CA PHE A 7 14.83 -2.33 4.41
C PHE A 7 13.46 -2.72 3.83
N PRO A 8 12.42 -1.90 3.98
CA PRO A 8 11.07 -2.28 3.56
C PRO A 8 10.97 -2.21 2.03
N THR A 9 11.47 -3.24 1.34
CA THR A 9 11.37 -3.39 -0.11
C THR A 9 9.92 -3.33 -0.60
N LYS A 10 8.96 -3.71 0.25
CA LYS A 10 7.52 -3.54 -0.02
C LYS A 10 7.06 -2.08 -0.10
N GLN A 11 7.56 -1.19 0.76
CA GLN A 11 7.13 0.23 0.75
C GLN A 11 7.60 0.93 -0.52
N VAL A 12 8.86 0.72 -0.92
CA VAL A 12 9.40 1.27 -2.18
C VAL A 12 8.56 0.83 -3.39
N LEU A 13 8.13 -0.43 -3.40
CA LEU A 13 7.27 -0.99 -4.45
C LEU A 13 5.85 -0.43 -4.47
N ASP A 14 5.32 0.00 -3.33
CA ASP A 14 3.99 0.61 -3.24
C ASP A 14 4.04 2.10 -3.67
N ASP A 15 5.12 2.80 -3.35
CA ASP A 15 5.38 4.17 -3.83
C ASP A 15 5.56 4.21 -5.35
N GLU A 16 6.32 3.26 -5.92
CA GLU A 16 6.47 3.14 -7.38
C GLU A 16 5.14 2.88 -8.10
N LEU A 17 4.25 2.07 -7.51
CA LEU A 17 2.91 1.85 -8.06
C LEU A 17 2.05 3.11 -7.98
N ALA A 18 2.13 3.86 -6.88
CA ALA A 18 1.40 5.10 -6.71
C ALA A 18 1.86 6.18 -7.70
N VAL A 19 3.17 6.28 -7.96
CA VAL A 19 3.75 7.19 -8.97
C VAL A 19 3.21 6.85 -10.36
N LYS A 20 3.27 5.57 -10.78
CA LYS A 20 2.76 5.14 -12.09
C LYS A 20 1.27 5.41 -12.26
N LEU A 21 0.47 5.19 -11.22
CA LEU A 21 -0.95 5.52 -11.25
C LEU A 21 -1.16 7.04 -11.45
N TRP A 22 -0.37 7.86 -10.75
CA TRP A 22 -0.43 9.32 -10.87
C TRP A 22 -0.01 9.80 -12.26
N GLU A 23 1.01 9.19 -12.87
CA GLU A 23 1.42 9.49 -14.25
C GLU A 23 0.28 9.26 -15.25
N LEU A 24 -0.46 8.16 -15.12
CA LEU A 24 -1.62 7.87 -15.98
C LEU A 24 -2.77 8.86 -15.77
N VAL A 25 -2.98 9.31 -14.54
CA VAL A 25 -3.96 10.38 -14.23
C VAL A 25 -3.53 11.68 -14.90
N MET A 26 -2.26 12.05 -14.81
CA MET A 26 -1.71 13.26 -15.43
C MET A 26 -1.71 13.20 -16.96
N ALA A 27 -1.57 12.00 -17.53
CA ALA A 27 -1.72 11.75 -18.96
C ALA A 27 -3.17 11.79 -19.44
N GLY A 28 -4.15 11.87 -18.53
CA GLY A 28 -5.57 11.84 -18.86
C GLY A 28 -6.10 10.45 -19.25
N GLU A 29 -5.31 9.39 -19.03
CA GLU A 29 -5.66 8.00 -19.35
C GLU A 29 -6.50 7.32 -18.27
N ILE A 30 -7.32 8.10 -17.57
CA ILE A 30 -8.20 7.63 -16.50
C ILE A 30 -9.25 6.70 -17.11
N GLY A 31 -9.04 5.39 -16.97
CA GLY A 31 -9.89 4.35 -17.54
C GLY A 31 -9.20 3.40 -18.50
N SER A 32 -7.92 3.62 -18.81
CA SER A 32 -7.11 2.67 -19.59
C SER A 32 -7.02 1.31 -18.87
N PRO A 33 -6.80 0.20 -19.61
CA PRO A 33 -6.57 -1.11 -19.01
C PRO A 33 -5.41 -1.11 -18.01
N GLU A 34 -4.41 -0.27 -18.23
CA GLU A 34 -3.25 -0.13 -17.36
C GLU A 34 -3.61 0.57 -16.04
N TYR A 35 -4.38 1.66 -16.10
CA TYR A 35 -4.89 2.35 -14.92
C TYR A 35 -5.69 1.38 -14.03
N ARG A 36 -6.60 0.61 -14.62
CA ARG A 36 -7.43 -0.35 -13.88
C ARG A 36 -6.62 -1.47 -13.24
N ARG A 37 -5.56 -1.94 -13.90
CA ARG A 37 -4.65 -2.95 -13.34
C ARG A 37 -3.87 -2.40 -12.16
N LEU A 38 -3.33 -1.19 -12.28
CA LEU A 38 -2.57 -0.54 -11.21
C LEU A 38 -3.47 -0.25 -10.00
N ASP A 39 -4.67 0.28 -10.21
CA ASP A 39 -5.64 0.52 -9.14
C ASP A 39 -6.02 -0.77 -8.42
N ALA A 40 -6.31 -1.85 -9.15
CA ALA A 40 -6.65 -3.14 -8.58
C ALA A 40 -5.49 -3.74 -7.77
N GLU A 41 -4.25 -3.62 -8.24
CA GLU A 41 -3.06 -4.11 -7.56
C GLU A 41 -2.77 -3.30 -6.28
N ILE A 42 -2.89 -1.97 -6.33
CA ILE A 42 -2.77 -1.11 -5.15
C ILE A 42 -3.84 -1.48 -4.11
N ASN A 43 -5.09 -1.66 -4.54
CA ASN A 43 -6.19 -2.05 -3.65
C ASN A 43 -5.98 -3.45 -3.05
N ARG A 44 -5.49 -4.41 -3.85
CA ARG A 44 -5.12 -5.75 -3.36
C ARG A 44 -4.03 -5.69 -2.30
N ARG A 45 -3.00 -4.86 -2.50
CA ARG A 45 -1.91 -4.69 -1.55
C ARG A 45 -2.36 -3.97 -0.28
N LYS A 46 -3.16 -2.92 -0.39
CA LYS A 46 -3.79 -2.25 0.76
C LYS A 46 -4.59 -3.23 1.62
N ALA A 47 -5.36 -4.12 0.99
CA ALA A 47 -6.11 -5.17 1.70
C ALA A 47 -5.18 -6.18 2.41
N MET A 48 -4.01 -6.50 1.83
CA MET A 48 -3.02 -7.39 2.44
C MET A 48 -2.16 -6.73 3.54
N VAL A 49 -1.97 -5.41 3.49
CA VAL A 49 -1.25 -4.62 4.51
C VAL A 49 -2.17 -4.30 5.70
N MET A 50 -3.49 -4.48 5.57
CA MET A 50 -4.41 -4.50 6.71
C MET A 50 -4.63 -5.91 7.31
N PRO A 51 -3.67 -6.44 8.11
CA PRO A 51 -4.02 -7.25 9.26
C PRO A 51 -3.62 -6.49 10.54
N ARG A 52 -4.66 -6.13 11.32
CA ARG A 52 -4.57 -5.70 12.73
C ARG A 52 -3.87 -4.36 12.99
N ARG A 53 -4.50 -3.23 12.59
CA ARG A 53 -4.51 -2.08 13.51
C ARG A 53 -5.37 -2.50 14.71
N GLU A 54 -4.71 -3.11 15.69
CA GLU A 54 -5.04 -3.02 17.11
C GLU A 54 -6.53 -3.15 17.50
N ALA A 55 -7.08 -4.36 17.39
CA ALA A 55 -8.05 -4.82 18.41
C ALA A 55 -7.28 -5.33 19.66
N SER A 56 -6.33 -4.52 20.12
CA SER A 56 -5.53 -4.73 21.32
C SER A 56 -5.30 -3.39 22.02
N GLY A 57 -6.37 -2.61 22.15
CA GLY A 57 -6.49 -1.62 23.21
C GLY A 57 -7.07 -2.30 24.44
N GLY A 58 -6.23 -2.99 25.19
CA GLY A 58 -6.59 -3.48 26.51
C GLY A 58 -6.95 -2.30 27.42
N ARG A 59 -8.18 -2.30 27.94
CA ARG A 59 -8.49 -1.67 29.21
C ARG A 59 -9.02 -2.74 30.16
N PRO A 60 -8.21 -3.24 31.11
CA PRO A 60 -8.75 -3.57 32.40
C PRO A 60 -8.81 -2.27 33.20
N ARG A 61 -10.01 -1.87 33.63
CA ARG A 61 -10.32 -1.25 34.93
C ARG A 61 -11.64 -0.47 34.85
N GLY A 62 -12.52 -0.83 35.78
CA GLY A 62 -13.87 -0.34 35.99
C GLY A 62 -14.63 -1.44 36.68
#